data_AF-A0A8T5P1F8-F1
#
_entry.id   AF-A0A8T5P1F8-F1
#
_cell.length_a   1.000
_cell.length_b   1.000
_cell.length_c   1.000
_cell.angle_alpha   90.00
_cell.angle_beta   90.00
_cell.angle_gamma   90.00
#
_symmetry.space_group_name_H-M   'P 1'
#
loop_
_entity.id
_entity.type
_entity.pdbx_description
1 polymer ?
#
loop_
_entity_poly.entity_id
_entity_poly.type
_entity_poly.pdbx_seq_one_letter_code
_entity_poly.pdbx_strand_id
1 'polypeptide(L)'
;MREFAYKPLPHESPLNLVRIHRIGNLEKLAGLVIAYSNRPGFYVSVYAFEPENRPGKLDYNTAIIDRLYLDFDSKEHLSLALYETCMTRDALQDLSIEAHSYFSGQKGTANYIDFSPTPIAVENKKEVLGLFWDIVHEGLYSGSRRLILSTLDGGSVRGDIARVSRLPNTPHKSGYFCVPLTAKDVGRGANHIRELAKQPRYDFDLDIIIKDNIRINDRVVPSLLEKLEAVVVESRREGEEEREARGEQMRRTPAAGKNGRFVSEEEIQMAKSYPISRILGSKKLVFCPLHNDNVPSLSINHQKNLWRCFGCGKDGNVIQLVMEMEGINFKTAVRWLCSK
;
A
#
# COMPACT_ATOMS: atom_id res chain seq x y z
N MET A 1 4.44 21.04 -9.91
CA MET A 1 4.81 19.61 -10.04
C MET A 1 3.83 18.68 -9.33
N ARG A 2 3.12 19.13 -8.27
CA ARG A 2 2.02 18.36 -7.69
C ARG A 2 0.72 18.59 -8.45
N GLU A 3 -0.10 17.55 -8.49
CA GLU A 3 -1.44 17.59 -9.06
C GLU A 3 -2.46 17.84 -7.94
N PHE A 4 -3.50 18.61 -8.24
CA PHE A 4 -4.59 18.85 -7.29
C PHE A 4 -5.83 18.10 -7.75
N ALA A 5 -6.73 17.76 -6.83
CA ALA A 5 -7.97 17.12 -7.19
C ALA A 5 -9.08 17.52 -6.22
N TYR A 6 -10.33 17.39 -6.64
CA TYR A 6 -11.46 17.50 -5.74
C TYR A 6 -12.42 16.34 -5.93
N LYS A 7 -13.19 16.03 -4.89
CA LYS A 7 -14.29 15.08 -4.97
C LYS A 7 -15.52 15.78 -5.54
N PRO A 8 -16.01 15.42 -6.74
CA PRO A 8 -17.22 16.04 -7.29
C PRO A 8 -18.45 15.65 -6.47
N LEU A 9 -19.53 16.43 -6.59
CA LEU A 9 -20.83 15.97 -6.10
C LEU A 9 -21.35 14.84 -7.00
N PRO A 10 -22.17 13.91 -6.49
CA PRO A 10 -22.62 12.74 -7.26
C PRO A 10 -23.30 13.07 -8.59
N HIS A 11 -23.92 14.25 -8.72
CA HIS A 11 -24.60 14.70 -9.93
C HIS A 11 -23.68 15.42 -10.93
N GLU A 12 -22.46 15.79 -10.55
CA GLU A 12 -21.56 16.58 -11.40
C GLU A 12 -20.63 15.70 -12.24
N SER A 13 -20.24 14.55 -11.71
CA SER A 13 -19.34 13.63 -12.40
C SER A 13 -19.44 12.23 -11.80
N PRO A 14 -19.38 11.18 -12.64
CA PRO A 14 -19.27 9.80 -12.16
C PRO A 14 -17.88 9.47 -11.60
N LEU A 15 -16.89 10.36 -11.76
CA LEU A 15 -15.52 10.13 -11.30
C LEU A 15 -15.41 10.23 -9.78
N ASN A 16 -14.59 9.39 -9.16
CA ASN A 16 -14.33 9.50 -7.72
C ASN A 16 -13.55 10.77 -7.35
N LEU A 17 -12.67 11.23 -8.25
CA LEU A 17 -11.89 12.47 -8.14
C LEU A 17 -11.79 13.13 -9.51
N VAL A 18 -11.97 14.45 -9.54
CA VAL A 18 -11.67 15.30 -10.69
C VAL A 18 -10.30 15.91 -10.49
N ARG A 19 -9.35 15.60 -11.39
CA ARG A 19 -7.96 16.07 -11.33
C ARG A 19 -7.82 17.43 -12.01
N ILE A 20 -7.11 18.33 -11.35
CA ILE A 20 -6.78 19.68 -11.80
C ILE A 20 -5.28 19.69 -12.08
N HIS A 21 -4.96 19.74 -13.37
CA HIS A 21 -3.59 19.84 -13.84
C HIS A 21 -3.17 21.32 -13.91
N ARG A 22 -1.89 21.59 -13.62
CA ARG A 22 -1.22 22.89 -13.87
C ARG A 22 -1.76 24.07 -13.03
N ILE A 23 -1.56 24.01 -11.72
CA ILE A 23 -1.64 25.20 -10.86
C ILE A 23 -0.23 25.78 -10.74
N GLY A 24 -0.01 26.92 -11.40
CA GLY A 24 1.31 27.55 -11.51
C GLY A 24 1.62 28.60 -10.44
N ASN A 25 0.65 29.02 -9.63
CA ASN A 25 0.84 30.02 -8.59
C ASN A 25 -0.20 29.88 -7.45
N LEU A 26 0.08 30.54 -6.33
CA LEU A 26 -0.75 30.50 -5.12
C LEU A 26 -2.10 31.17 -5.30
N GLU A 27 -2.20 32.23 -6.09
CA GLU A 27 -3.46 32.94 -6.33
C GLU A 27 -4.49 32.04 -7.02
N LYS A 28 -4.09 31.32 -8.07
CA LYS A 28 -4.92 30.33 -8.75
C LYS A 28 -5.29 29.18 -7.82
N LEU A 29 -4.34 28.72 -6.99
CA LEU A 29 -4.63 27.68 -6.00
C LEU A 29 -5.71 28.15 -5.02
N ALA A 30 -5.55 29.34 -4.44
CA ALA A 30 -6.49 29.91 -3.50
C ALA A 30 -7.88 30.07 -4.12
N GLY A 31 -7.96 30.58 -5.36
CA GLY A 31 -9.21 30.68 -6.10
C GLY A 31 -9.92 29.34 -6.29
N LEU A 32 -9.18 28.27 -6.61
CA LEU A 32 -9.73 26.93 -6.75
C LEU A 32 -10.18 26.34 -5.40
N VAL A 33 -9.38 26.52 -4.34
CA VAL A 33 -9.77 26.07 -2.99
C VAL A 33 -11.05 26.76 -2.55
N ILE A 34 -11.19 28.07 -2.78
CA ILE A 34 -12.42 28.83 -2.47
C ILE A 34 -13.59 28.30 -3.31
N ALA A 35 -13.42 28.18 -4.63
CA ALA A 35 -14.48 27.75 -5.55
C ALA A 35 -14.99 26.33 -5.25
N TYR A 36 -14.13 25.47 -4.71
CA TYR A 36 -14.44 24.07 -4.39
C TYR A 36 -14.49 23.78 -2.89
N SER A 37 -14.52 24.81 -2.03
CA SER A 37 -14.55 24.66 -0.58
C SER A 37 -15.81 23.94 -0.06
N ASN A 38 -16.91 24.01 -0.81
CA ASN A 38 -18.16 23.32 -0.51
C ASN A 38 -18.18 21.84 -0.96
N ARG A 39 -17.09 21.35 -1.55
CA ARG A 39 -16.98 19.96 -2.01
C ARG A 39 -16.64 19.00 -0.85
N PRO A 40 -16.97 17.70 -0.96
CA PRO A 40 -16.64 16.71 0.08
C PRO A 40 -15.14 16.50 0.36
N GLY A 41 -14.26 17.01 -0.50
CA GLY A 41 -12.82 16.98 -0.28
C GLY A 41 -12.04 17.65 -1.39
N PHE A 42 -10.95 18.30 -0.99
CA PHE A 42 -9.91 18.85 -1.86
C PHE A 42 -8.58 18.16 -1.53
N TYR A 43 -7.82 17.82 -2.55
CA TYR A 43 -6.70 16.89 -2.46
C TYR A 43 -5.51 17.42 -3.26
N VAL A 44 -4.33 16.93 -2.89
CA VAL A 44 -3.06 17.16 -3.59
C VAL A 44 -2.33 15.84 -3.72
N SER A 45 -1.61 15.62 -4.82
CA SER A 45 -0.75 14.46 -4.96
C SER A 45 0.36 14.49 -3.93
N VAL A 46 0.64 13.34 -3.33
CA VAL A 46 1.72 13.18 -2.35
C VAL A 46 3.06 13.48 -3.03
N TYR A 47 3.31 12.76 -4.13
CA TYR A 47 4.50 12.91 -4.95
C TYR A 47 4.33 14.01 -5.99
N ALA A 48 5.45 14.60 -6.38
CA ALA A 48 5.54 15.44 -7.56
C ALA A 48 5.67 14.56 -8.82
N PHE A 49 5.31 15.12 -9.97
CA PHE A 49 5.41 14.47 -11.27
C PHE A 49 6.03 15.47 -12.24
N GLU A 50 6.88 14.97 -13.16
CA GLU A 50 7.38 15.79 -14.26
C GLU A 50 6.21 16.35 -15.10
N PRO A 51 6.36 17.53 -15.71
CA PRO A 51 5.27 18.16 -16.43
C PRO A 51 5.07 17.42 -17.76
N GLU A 52 4.02 16.59 -17.85
CA GLU A 52 3.64 15.99 -19.13
C GLU A 52 2.62 16.84 -19.93
N ASN A 53 2.59 16.60 -21.24
CA ASN A 53 1.68 17.23 -22.19
C ASN A 53 0.31 16.54 -22.33
N ARG A 54 -0.03 15.57 -21.47
CA ARG A 54 -1.32 14.84 -21.55
C ARG A 54 -2.24 15.19 -20.38
N PRO A 55 -3.40 15.82 -20.62
CA PRO A 55 -4.39 16.09 -19.58
C PRO A 55 -5.10 14.80 -19.14
N GLY A 56 -5.40 14.66 -17.85
CA GLY A 56 -6.35 13.69 -17.30
C GLY A 56 -5.78 12.52 -16.51
N LYS A 57 -4.46 12.31 -16.47
CA LYS A 57 -3.84 11.19 -15.73
C LYS A 57 -2.45 11.55 -15.21
N LEU A 58 -2.11 11.07 -14.02
CA LEU A 58 -0.74 11.08 -13.51
C LEU A 58 0.10 10.08 -14.30
N ASP A 59 1.24 10.53 -14.84
CA ASP A 59 2.25 9.60 -15.34
C ASP A 59 3.13 9.13 -14.18
N TYR A 60 2.82 7.94 -13.68
CA TYR A 60 3.53 7.31 -12.58
C TYR A 60 5.03 7.14 -12.84
N ASN A 61 5.45 7.06 -14.10
CA ASN A 61 6.86 6.91 -14.43
C ASN A 61 7.66 8.16 -14.04
N THR A 62 7.02 9.32 -14.08
CA THR A 62 7.63 10.62 -13.73
C THR A 62 7.55 10.96 -12.24
N ALA A 63 7.05 10.06 -11.39
CA ALA A 63 6.93 10.33 -9.96
C ALA A 63 8.29 10.70 -9.35
N ILE A 64 8.40 11.90 -8.78
CA ILE A 64 9.57 12.39 -8.09
C ILE A 64 9.38 12.05 -6.61
N ILE A 65 10.26 11.20 -6.08
CA ILE A 65 10.20 10.75 -4.69
C ILE A 65 10.94 11.76 -3.82
N ASP A 66 10.19 12.70 -3.25
CA ASP A 66 10.66 13.79 -2.38
C ASP A 66 10.06 13.74 -0.97
N ARG A 67 9.21 12.74 -0.71
CA ARG A 67 8.66 12.47 0.62
C ARG A 67 8.18 11.03 0.74
N LEU A 68 8.11 10.52 1.96
CA LEU A 68 7.41 9.26 2.29
C LEU A 68 6.13 9.63 3.05
N TYR A 69 5.05 8.88 2.83
CA TYR A 69 3.70 9.26 3.27
C TYR A 69 2.95 8.09 3.90
N LEU A 70 2.75 8.15 5.23
CA LEU A 70 2.08 7.11 6.02
C LEU A 70 0.67 7.55 6.37
N ASP A 71 -0.34 6.87 5.82
CA ASP A 71 -1.76 7.18 6.02
C ASP A 71 -2.40 6.18 6.98
N PHE A 72 -2.90 6.71 8.10
CA PHE A 72 -3.58 5.96 9.15
C PHE A 72 -5.07 6.27 9.08
N ASP A 73 -5.87 5.34 8.56
CA ASP A 73 -7.33 5.47 8.44
C ASP A 73 -8.06 4.50 9.38
N SER A 74 -8.52 5.03 10.52
CA SER A 74 -9.32 4.23 11.46
C SER A 74 -10.77 4.13 11.02
N LYS A 75 -11.29 2.90 10.95
CA LYS A 75 -12.72 2.64 10.72
C LYS A 75 -13.60 3.10 11.88
N GLU A 76 -13.07 3.05 13.10
CA GLU A 76 -13.83 3.25 14.33
C GLU A 76 -13.62 4.64 14.93
N HIS A 77 -12.41 4.93 15.40
CA HIS A 77 -12.13 6.12 16.21
C HIS A 77 -10.75 6.72 15.92
N LEU A 78 -10.69 8.06 15.85
CA LEU A 78 -9.46 8.84 15.63
C LEU A 78 -8.34 8.51 16.62
N SER A 79 -8.68 8.16 17.87
CA SER A 79 -7.68 7.86 18.91
C SER A 79 -6.71 6.74 18.52
N LEU A 80 -7.20 5.73 17.77
CA LEU A 80 -6.35 4.62 17.33
C LEU A 80 -5.37 5.06 16.23
N ALA A 81 -5.86 5.79 15.21
CA ALA A 81 -5.01 6.35 14.17
C ALA A 81 -3.95 7.31 14.74
N LEU A 82 -4.34 8.11 15.75
CA LEU A 82 -3.40 9.00 16.45
C LEU A 82 -2.35 8.25 17.25
N TYR A 83 -2.74 7.19 17.95
CA TYR A 83 -1.80 6.36 18.68
C TYR A 83 -0.78 5.74 17.73
N GLU A 84 -1.24 5.14 16.63
CA GLU A 84 -0.36 4.56 15.61
C GLU A 84 0.51 5.62 14.91
N THR A 85 -0.02 6.81 14.67
CA THR A 85 0.73 7.97 14.17
C THR A 85 1.86 8.36 15.12
N CYS A 86 1.58 8.44 16.43
CA CYS A 86 2.58 8.76 17.46
C CYS A 86 3.67 7.68 17.52
N MET A 87 3.28 6.41 17.64
CA MET A 87 4.23 5.30 17.71
C MET A 87 5.14 5.25 16.50
N THR A 88 4.59 5.50 15.31
CA THR A 88 5.40 5.52 14.09
C THR A 88 6.36 6.70 14.05
N ARG A 89 5.99 7.86 14.58
CA ARG A 89 6.93 8.99 14.73
C ARG A 89 8.07 8.64 15.66
N ASP A 90 7.78 8.03 16.79
CA ASP A 90 8.80 7.64 17.78
C ASP A 90 9.79 6.65 17.15
N ALA A 91 9.30 5.64 16.41
CA ALA A 91 10.17 4.69 15.70
C ALA A 91 11.00 5.34 14.58
N LEU A 92 10.47 6.35 13.89
CA LEU A 92 11.24 7.11 12.90
C LEU A 92 12.35 7.92 13.58
N GLN A 93 12.09 8.47 14.77
CA GLN A 93 13.10 9.21 15.54
C GLN A 93 14.26 8.32 15.99
N ASP A 94 14.00 7.06 16.33
CA ASP A 94 15.08 6.07 16.59
C ASP A 94 15.98 5.85 15.37
N LEU A 95 15.46 6.07 14.16
CA LEU A 95 16.20 6.04 12.90
C LEU A 95 16.79 7.41 12.51
N SER A 96 16.70 8.42 13.38
CA SER A 96 17.07 9.82 13.09
C SER A 96 16.30 10.42 11.91
N ILE A 97 15.05 10.00 11.74
CA ILE A 97 14.13 10.51 10.73
C ILE A 97 13.04 11.34 11.42
N GLU A 98 12.82 12.55 10.93
CA GLU A 98 11.77 13.44 11.40
C GLU A 98 10.57 13.44 10.46
N ALA A 99 9.38 13.51 11.05
CA ALA A 99 8.12 13.58 10.34
C ALA A 99 7.28 14.75 10.82
N HIS A 100 6.35 15.20 9.99
CA HIS A 100 5.26 16.08 10.39
C HIS A 100 3.92 15.40 10.11
N SER A 101 2.89 15.75 10.87
CA SER A 101 1.62 15.00 10.86
C SER A 101 0.44 15.87 10.43
N TYR A 102 -0.61 15.23 9.93
CA TYR A 102 -1.88 15.90 9.62
C TYR A 102 -3.06 15.11 10.15
N PHE A 103 -4.11 15.85 10.50
CA PHE A 103 -5.43 15.29 10.70
C PHE A 103 -6.22 15.32 9.38
N SER A 104 -6.84 14.20 9.01
CA SER A 104 -7.62 14.08 7.77
C SER A 104 -9.00 14.78 7.82
N GLY A 105 -9.33 15.41 8.94
CA GLY A 105 -10.64 16.01 9.16
C GLY A 105 -11.70 15.02 9.67
N GLN A 106 -11.44 13.71 9.74
CA GLN A 106 -12.43 12.74 10.22
C GLN A 106 -11.88 11.80 11.30
N LYS A 107 -11.34 10.65 10.90
CA LYS A 107 -10.86 9.58 11.78
C LYS A 107 -9.43 9.15 11.46
N GLY A 108 -8.83 9.77 10.45
CA GLY A 108 -7.50 9.42 10.01
C GLY A 108 -6.49 10.52 10.26
N THR A 109 -5.24 10.12 10.22
CA THR A 109 -4.07 10.97 10.33
C THR A 109 -3.01 10.50 9.35
N ALA A 110 -2.06 11.37 9.04
CA ALA A 110 -0.94 10.96 8.20
C ALA A 110 0.38 11.52 8.70
N ASN A 111 1.46 10.77 8.49
CA ASN A 111 2.84 11.23 8.68
C ASN A 111 3.50 11.49 7.32
N TYR A 112 4.16 12.62 7.19
CA TYR A 112 4.98 12.99 6.05
C TYR A 112 6.43 13.12 6.48
N ILE A 113 7.30 12.45 5.73
CA ILE A 113 8.75 12.46 5.91
C ILE A 113 9.30 13.12 4.66
N ASP A 114 9.68 14.39 4.73
CA ASP A 114 10.15 15.16 3.58
C ASP A 114 11.67 15.12 3.47
N PHE A 115 12.17 15.05 2.25
CA PHE A 115 13.60 15.05 1.93
C PHE A 115 13.81 15.61 0.52
N SER A 116 15.06 15.88 0.19
CA SER A 116 15.45 16.27 -1.17
C SER A 116 15.11 15.15 -2.16
N PRO A 117 14.61 15.45 -3.37
CA PRO A 117 14.28 14.44 -4.36
C PRO A 117 15.37 13.37 -4.53
N THR A 118 15.00 12.11 -4.31
CA THR A 118 15.92 10.97 -4.43
C THR A 118 15.67 10.24 -5.75
N PRO A 119 16.71 10.03 -6.58
CA PRO A 119 16.57 9.28 -7.81
C PRO A 119 16.36 7.79 -7.49
N ILE A 120 15.24 7.24 -7.97
CA ILE A 120 14.94 5.81 -7.92
C ILE A 120 14.47 5.40 -9.31
N ALA A 121 14.96 4.29 -9.84
CA ALA A 121 14.56 3.80 -11.16
C ALA A 121 13.05 3.54 -11.19
N VAL A 122 12.43 3.86 -12.32
CA VAL A 122 10.97 3.91 -12.46
C VAL A 122 10.31 2.58 -12.08
N GLU A 123 10.89 1.50 -12.59
CA GLU A 123 10.50 0.12 -12.35
C GLU A 123 10.66 -0.33 -10.89
N ASN A 124 11.47 0.37 -10.10
CA ASN A 124 11.81 0.01 -8.72
C ASN A 124 11.02 0.81 -7.69
N LYS A 125 10.56 2.03 -8.03
CA LYS A 125 9.90 2.97 -7.09
C LYS A 125 8.89 2.29 -6.17
N LYS A 126 7.98 1.49 -6.73
CA LYS A 126 6.92 0.82 -5.97
C LYS A 126 7.47 -0.19 -4.95
N GLU A 127 8.43 -1.01 -5.35
CA GLU A 127 9.02 -2.03 -4.48
C GLU A 127 9.91 -1.39 -3.41
N VAL A 128 10.70 -0.37 -3.77
CA VAL A 128 11.53 0.38 -2.82
C VAL A 128 10.69 1.05 -1.74
N LEU A 129 9.63 1.75 -2.14
CA LEU A 129 8.69 2.32 -1.19
C LEU A 129 8.08 1.21 -0.33
N GLY A 130 7.68 0.08 -0.93
CA GLY A 130 7.22 -1.13 -0.24
C GLY A 130 8.17 -1.61 0.86
N LEU A 131 9.47 -1.76 0.57
CA LEU A 131 10.45 -2.20 1.56
C LEU A 131 10.64 -1.18 2.69
N PHE A 132 10.58 0.12 2.39
CA PHE A 132 10.60 1.15 3.44
C PHE A 132 9.41 0.98 4.39
N TRP A 133 8.21 0.68 3.85
CA TRP A 133 7.03 0.37 4.65
C TRP A 133 7.25 -0.82 5.56
N ASP A 134 7.79 -1.90 5.01
CA ASP A 134 8.04 -3.13 5.75
C ASP A 134 9.04 -2.87 6.88
N ILE A 135 10.08 -2.06 6.67
CA ILE A 135 11.04 -1.68 7.72
C ILE A 135 10.39 -0.86 8.83
N VAL A 136 9.62 0.18 8.49
CA VAL A 136 8.95 0.99 9.52
C VAL A 136 7.95 0.14 10.30
N HIS A 137 7.21 -0.71 9.60
CA HIS A 137 6.28 -1.64 10.20
C HIS A 137 7.03 -2.60 11.12
N GLU A 138 8.04 -3.34 10.66
CA GLU A 138 8.85 -4.30 11.43
C GLU A 138 9.63 -3.67 12.59
N GLY A 139 10.15 -2.46 12.42
CA GLY A 139 10.86 -1.72 13.48
C GLY A 139 9.99 -1.49 14.71
N LEU A 140 8.68 -1.31 14.52
CA LEU A 140 7.67 -1.24 15.58
C LEU A 140 7.38 -2.58 16.26
N TYR A 141 7.90 -3.70 15.73
CA TYR A 141 7.83 -5.04 16.35
C TYR A 141 9.09 -5.40 17.14
N SER A 142 10.06 -4.49 17.32
CA SER A 142 11.29 -4.80 18.05
C SER A 142 11.06 -4.90 19.58
N GLY A 143 11.37 -6.06 20.17
CA GLY A 143 11.25 -6.34 21.61
C GLY A 143 9.96 -7.07 22.04
N SER A 144 9.54 -6.91 23.31
CA SER A 144 8.38 -7.61 23.90
C SER A 144 7.02 -6.92 23.65
N ARG A 145 6.99 -5.79 22.93
CA ARG A 145 5.75 -5.05 22.61
C ARG A 145 5.46 -5.16 21.12
N ARG A 146 4.48 -6.01 20.79
CA ARG A 146 3.99 -6.18 19.42
C ARG A 146 3.01 -5.05 19.08
N LEU A 147 3.46 -4.02 18.38
CA LEU A 147 2.56 -2.96 17.90
C LEU A 147 1.99 -3.35 16.54
N ILE A 148 0.68 -3.60 16.49
CA ILE A 148 -0.02 -3.89 15.24
C ILE A 148 -0.56 -2.57 14.70
N LEU A 149 -0.01 -2.10 13.58
CA LEU A 149 -0.52 -0.91 12.87
C LEU A 149 -1.81 -1.26 12.10
N SER A 150 -2.90 -1.37 12.84
CA SER A 150 -4.21 -1.80 12.36
C SER A 150 -4.95 -0.76 11.52
N THR A 151 -4.57 0.52 11.64
CA THR A 151 -5.18 1.64 10.91
C THR A 151 -4.34 2.11 9.74
N LEU A 152 -3.07 1.72 9.66
CA LEU A 152 -2.25 2.02 8.50
C LEU A 152 -2.92 1.43 7.24
N ASP A 153 -3.33 2.28 6.30
CA ASP A 153 -4.09 1.87 5.12
C ASP A 153 -3.27 0.91 4.27
N GLY A 154 -3.79 -0.31 4.06
CA GLY A 154 -3.24 -1.33 3.16
C GLY A 154 -3.00 -0.86 1.72
N GLY A 155 -3.70 0.18 1.27
CA GLY A 155 -3.41 0.86 0.02
C GLY A 155 -2.04 1.57 0.01
N SER A 156 -1.63 2.12 1.15
CA SER A 156 -0.29 2.66 1.40
C SER A 156 0.77 1.55 1.55
N VAL A 157 0.37 0.29 1.79
CA VAL A 157 1.24 -0.82 2.24
C VAL A 157 2.11 -1.48 1.14
N ARG A 158 2.02 -1.11 -0.15
CA ARG A 158 2.99 -1.62 -1.16
C ARG A 158 3.46 -0.57 -2.16
N GLY A 159 3.77 0.62 -1.66
CA GLY A 159 4.49 1.64 -2.45
C GLY A 159 3.68 2.25 -3.59
N ASP A 160 2.38 2.48 -3.37
CA ASP A 160 1.55 3.14 -4.37
C ASP A 160 2.06 4.56 -4.65
N ILE A 161 2.50 4.78 -5.88
CA ILE A 161 3.04 6.03 -6.41
C ILE A 161 1.94 6.98 -6.89
N ALA A 162 0.67 6.55 -6.91
CA ALA A 162 -0.48 7.30 -7.38
C ALA A 162 -1.31 7.95 -6.24
N ARG A 163 -0.65 8.39 -5.17
CA ARG A 163 -1.32 8.81 -3.93
C ARG A 163 -1.70 10.27 -3.94
N VAL A 164 -2.89 10.55 -3.41
CA VAL A 164 -3.35 11.89 -3.08
C VAL A 164 -3.67 11.95 -1.59
N SER A 165 -3.41 13.09 -0.98
CA SER A 165 -3.75 13.39 0.39
C SER A 165 -4.66 14.61 0.43
N ARG A 166 -5.35 14.81 1.56
CA ARG A 166 -6.19 16.00 1.72
C ARG A 166 -5.32 17.24 1.79
N LEU A 167 -5.73 18.29 1.08
CA LEU A 167 -5.02 19.55 1.13
C LEU A 167 -5.13 20.14 2.55
N PRO A 168 -4.02 20.53 3.19
CA PRO A 168 -4.06 21.12 4.52
C PRO A 168 -4.92 22.38 4.57
N ASN A 169 -5.50 22.64 5.74
CA ASN A 169 -6.40 23.75 6.04
C ASN A 169 -7.67 23.82 5.17
N THR A 170 -8.05 22.73 4.51
CA THR A 170 -9.33 22.64 3.79
C THR A 170 -10.43 21.98 4.61
N PRO A 171 -11.70 22.36 4.43
CA PRO A 171 -12.82 21.77 5.14
C PRO A 171 -13.06 20.31 4.72
N HIS A 172 -13.53 19.51 5.67
CA HIS A 172 -13.98 18.14 5.48
C HIS A 172 -15.49 18.02 5.71
N LYS A 173 -16.15 17.07 5.04
CA LYS A 173 -17.59 16.78 5.19
C LYS A 173 -18.06 16.45 6.61
N SER A 174 -17.14 16.17 7.53
CA SER A 174 -17.42 15.95 8.96
C SER A 174 -17.68 17.24 9.73
N GLY A 175 -17.42 18.42 9.13
CA GLY A 175 -17.47 19.71 9.80
C GLY A 175 -16.14 20.18 10.39
N TYR A 176 -15.07 19.38 10.29
CA TYR A 176 -13.72 19.76 10.72
C TYR A 176 -12.83 20.13 9.54
N PHE A 177 -11.75 20.84 9.80
CA PHE A 177 -10.68 21.13 8.87
C PHE A 177 -9.62 20.03 8.87
N CYS A 178 -9.00 19.81 7.72
CA CYS A 178 -7.83 18.94 7.58
C CYS A 178 -6.60 19.72 8.04
N VAL A 179 -6.19 19.60 9.31
CA VAL A 179 -5.19 20.52 9.88
C VAL A 179 -3.81 19.88 10.02
N PRO A 180 -2.72 20.64 9.82
CA PRO A 180 -1.39 20.20 10.21
C PRO A 180 -1.30 20.08 11.74
N LEU A 181 -0.47 19.13 12.19
CA LEU A 181 -0.26 18.80 13.59
C LEU A 181 1.23 18.86 13.91
N THR A 182 1.55 19.58 14.99
CA THR A 182 2.89 19.54 15.58
C THR A 182 3.09 18.22 16.35
N ALA A 183 4.35 17.85 16.65
CA ALA A 183 4.63 16.69 17.52
C ALA A 183 3.91 16.80 18.88
N LYS A 184 3.83 18.03 19.43
CA LYS A 184 3.12 18.32 20.67
C LYS A 184 1.60 18.11 20.55
N ASP A 185 1.00 18.40 19.40
CA ASP A 185 -0.43 18.22 19.19
C ASP A 185 -0.81 16.74 19.20
N VAL A 186 -0.01 15.89 18.54
CA VAL A 186 -0.25 14.44 18.44
C VAL A 186 -0.31 13.80 19.83
N GLY A 187 0.62 14.17 20.73
CA GLY A 187 0.67 13.64 22.10
C GLY A 187 -0.49 14.06 23.03
N ARG A 188 -1.32 15.04 22.63
CA ARG A 188 -2.46 15.53 23.44
C ARG A 188 -3.78 14.81 23.15
N GLY A 189 -3.81 13.94 22.14
CA GLY A 189 -4.93 13.05 21.85
C GLY A 189 -6.09 13.66 21.06
N ALA A 190 -7.11 12.83 20.80
CA ALA A 190 -8.16 13.10 19.82
C ALA A 190 -9.04 14.32 20.11
N ASN A 191 -9.36 14.60 21.37
CA ASN A 191 -10.20 15.74 21.73
C ASN A 191 -9.49 17.06 21.44
N HIS A 192 -8.22 17.18 21.81
CA HIS A 192 -7.39 18.35 21.49
C HIS A 192 -7.35 18.59 19.98
N ILE A 193 -7.13 17.54 19.20
CA ILE A 193 -7.06 17.64 17.74
C ILE A 193 -8.39 18.06 17.12
N ARG A 194 -9.52 17.56 17.64
CA ARG A 194 -10.85 18.00 17.18
C ARG A 194 -11.11 19.47 17.49
N GLU A 195 -10.70 19.95 18.66
CA GLU A 195 -10.82 21.37 19.01
C GLU A 195 -10.00 22.25 18.06
N LEU A 196 -8.75 21.88 17.80
CA LEU A 196 -7.88 22.55 16.82
C LEU A 196 -8.49 22.56 15.42
N ALA A 197 -9.09 21.45 15.01
CA ALA A 197 -9.65 21.26 13.68
C ALA A 197 -11.01 21.96 13.48
N LYS A 198 -11.54 22.72 14.44
CA LYS A 198 -12.73 23.56 14.23
C LYS A 198 -12.47 24.74 13.29
N GLN A 199 -11.21 25.09 13.07
CA GLN A 199 -10.78 26.17 12.19
C GLN A 199 -9.45 25.81 11.49
N PRO A 200 -9.09 26.50 10.38
CA PRO A 200 -7.75 26.41 9.82
C PRO A 200 -6.66 26.79 10.83
N ARG A 201 -5.47 26.19 10.71
CA ARG A 201 -4.32 26.44 11.59
C ARG A 201 -3.29 27.34 10.90
N TYR A 202 -2.86 28.37 11.61
CA TYR A 202 -1.84 29.35 11.19
C TYR A 202 -0.90 29.76 12.33
N ASP A 203 -1.00 29.09 13.47
CA ASP A 203 -0.24 29.36 14.70
C ASP A 203 1.22 28.88 14.64
N PHE A 204 1.62 28.26 13.53
CA PHE A 204 3.00 27.91 13.22
C PHE A 204 3.25 27.96 11.70
N ASP A 205 4.50 28.15 11.34
CA ASP A 205 4.94 28.13 9.95
C ASP A 205 5.32 26.70 9.55
N LEU A 206 4.44 26.07 8.78
CA LEU A 206 4.63 24.72 8.28
C LEU A 206 5.82 24.63 7.31
N ASP A 207 6.14 25.70 6.57
CA ASP A 207 7.25 25.69 5.63
C ASP A 207 8.59 25.62 6.36
N ILE A 208 8.69 26.26 7.55
CA ILE A 208 9.86 26.13 8.42
C ILE A 208 10.03 24.69 8.87
N ILE A 209 8.95 24.05 9.36
CA ILE A 209 8.98 22.65 9.80
C ILE A 209 9.41 21.72 8.66
N ILE A 210 8.84 21.90 7.46
CA ILE A 210 9.19 21.07 6.30
C ILE A 210 10.67 21.25 5.93
N LYS A 211 11.19 22.49 5.91
CA LYS A 211 12.60 22.76 5.61
C LYS A 211 13.55 22.13 6.64
N ASP A 212 13.20 22.20 7.91
CA ASP A 212 13.99 21.59 8.98
C ASP A 212 13.97 20.06 8.87
N ASN A 213 12.81 19.46 8.60
CA ASN A 213 12.69 18.03 8.36
C ASN A 213 13.54 17.59 7.18
N ILE A 214 13.49 18.30 6.04
CA ILE A 214 14.33 17.99 4.87
C ILE A 214 15.81 17.99 5.26
N ARG A 215 16.27 19.02 5.98
CA ARG A 215 17.68 19.13 6.42
C ARG A 215 18.12 17.96 7.31
N ILE A 216 17.22 17.45 8.15
CA ILE A 216 17.50 16.30 9.03
C ILE A 216 17.47 15.01 8.22
N ASN A 217 16.39 14.80 7.47
CA ASN A 217 16.11 13.56 6.74
C ASN A 217 17.10 13.31 5.60
N ASP A 218 17.63 14.35 4.97
CA ASP A 218 18.65 14.23 3.90
C ASP A 218 19.93 13.52 4.36
N ARG A 219 20.16 13.43 5.68
CA ARG A 219 21.31 12.71 6.25
C ARG A 219 21.14 11.19 6.24
N VAL A 220 19.91 10.70 6.13
CA VAL A 220 19.58 9.28 6.34
C VAL A 220 18.72 8.72 5.21
N VAL A 221 17.63 9.40 4.87
CA VAL A 221 16.58 8.88 3.99
C VAL A 221 17.09 8.59 2.57
N PRO A 222 17.85 9.48 1.89
CA PRO A 222 18.35 9.17 0.55
C PRO A 222 19.23 7.92 0.51
N SER A 223 20.17 7.78 1.46
CA SER A 223 21.04 6.60 1.55
C SER A 223 20.27 5.32 1.90
N LEU A 224 19.22 5.43 2.73
CA LEU A 224 18.33 4.32 3.00
C LEU A 224 17.61 3.87 1.72
N LEU A 225 17.01 4.80 0.97
CA LEU A 225 16.29 4.48 -0.27
C LEU A 225 17.20 3.86 -1.34
N GLU A 226 18.44 4.34 -1.46
CA GLU A 226 19.45 3.75 -2.36
C GLU A 226 19.75 2.28 -1.98
N LYS A 227 19.93 1.99 -0.69
CA LYS A 227 20.14 0.61 -0.21
C LYS A 227 18.94 -0.28 -0.48
N LEU A 228 17.73 0.24 -0.30
CA LEU A 228 16.51 -0.50 -0.58
C LEU A 228 16.36 -0.78 -2.08
N GLU A 229 16.74 0.16 -2.94
CA GLU A 229 16.78 -0.08 -4.37
C GLU A 229 17.78 -1.17 -4.75
N ALA A 230 18.97 -1.19 -4.15
CA ALA A 230 19.93 -2.26 -4.35
C ALA A 230 19.37 -3.64 -3.97
N VAL A 231 18.63 -3.73 -2.86
CA VAL A 231 17.93 -4.96 -2.43
C VAL A 231 16.90 -5.40 -3.47
N VAL A 232 16.09 -4.47 -4.00
CA VAL A 232 15.11 -4.75 -5.05
C VAL A 232 15.77 -5.29 -6.32
N VAL A 233 16.85 -4.65 -6.76
CA VAL A 233 17.60 -5.06 -7.96
C VAL A 233 18.18 -6.45 -7.78
N GLU A 234 18.79 -6.72 -6.62
CA GLU A 234 19.40 -8.02 -6.34
C GLU A 234 18.37 -9.15 -6.27
N SER A 235 17.24 -8.93 -5.57
CA SER A 235 16.15 -9.91 -5.50
C SER A 235 15.57 -10.25 -6.87
N ARG A 236 15.53 -9.29 -7.80
CA ARG A 236 15.10 -9.54 -9.18
C ARG A 236 16.11 -10.37 -9.95
N ARG A 237 17.40 -10.04 -9.82
CA ARG A 237 18.51 -10.79 -10.46
C ARG A 237 18.49 -12.26 -10.01
N GLU A 238 18.40 -12.52 -8.72
CA GLU A 238 18.30 -13.87 -8.16
C GLU A 238 17.07 -14.62 -8.71
N GLY A 239 15.90 -13.96 -8.75
CA GLY A 239 14.68 -14.54 -9.29
C GLY A 239 14.75 -14.84 -10.79
N GLU A 240 15.53 -14.09 -11.57
CA GLU A 240 15.82 -14.37 -12.98
C GLU A 240 16.75 -15.57 -13.14
N GLU A 241 17.84 -15.63 -12.35
CA GLU A 241 18.77 -16.76 -12.34
C GLU A 241 18.09 -18.07 -11.94
N GLU A 242 17.19 -18.05 -10.95
CA GLU A 242 16.39 -19.21 -10.57
C GLU A 242 15.44 -19.65 -11.70
N ARG A 243 14.81 -18.70 -12.40
CA ARG A 243 13.93 -18.99 -13.54
C ARG A 243 14.70 -19.58 -14.71
N GLU A 244 15.88 -19.05 -15.00
CA GLU A 244 16.77 -19.59 -16.04
C GLU A 244 17.28 -20.98 -15.66
N ALA A 245 17.74 -21.18 -14.42
CA ALA A 245 18.16 -22.48 -13.92
C ALA A 245 17.05 -23.52 -13.98
N ARG A 246 15.81 -23.15 -13.61
CA ARG A 246 14.63 -24.01 -13.72
C ARG A 246 14.26 -24.31 -15.17
N GLY A 247 14.37 -23.31 -16.05
CA GLY A 247 14.19 -23.48 -17.50
C GLY A 247 15.22 -24.42 -18.12
N GLU A 248 16.49 -24.29 -17.71
CA GLU A 248 17.60 -25.13 -18.14
C GLU A 248 17.48 -26.56 -17.61
N GLN A 249 17.06 -26.74 -16.36
CA GLN A 249 16.74 -28.05 -15.79
C GLN A 249 15.60 -28.72 -16.56
N MET A 250 14.54 -27.97 -16.92
CA MET A 250 13.47 -28.47 -17.80
C MET A 250 13.96 -28.85 -19.20
N ARG A 251 14.98 -28.16 -19.75
CA ARG A 251 15.60 -28.49 -21.05
C ARG A 251 16.50 -29.74 -20.98
N ARG A 252 17.19 -29.96 -19.85
CA ARG A 252 18.13 -31.10 -19.64
C ARG A 252 17.46 -32.37 -19.13
N THR A 253 16.27 -32.26 -18.54
CA THR A 253 15.49 -33.45 -18.20
C THR A 253 15.11 -34.16 -19.51
N PRO A 254 15.49 -35.44 -19.73
CA PRO A 254 15.07 -36.17 -20.90
C PRO A 254 13.55 -36.07 -21.00
N ALA A 255 13.03 -35.79 -22.20
CA ALA A 255 11.61 -35.89 -22.46
C ALA A 255 11.19 -37.35 -22.26
N ALA A 256 10.89 -37.72 -21.01
CA ALA A 256 10.21 -38.97 -20.71
C ALA A 256 8.86 -38.90 -21.42
N GLY A 257 8.79 -39.53 -22.59
CA GLY A 257 7.61 -39.65 -23.44
C GLY A 257 6.84 -38.34 -23.67
N LYS A 258 7.29 -37.50 -24.61
CA LYS A 258 6.43 -36.45 -25.21
C LYS A 258 5.35 -37.09 -26.12
N ASN A 259 4.46 -37.86 -25.51
CA ASN A 259 3.14 -38.21 -26.03
C ASN A 259 2.05 -37.71 -25.07
N GLY A 260 2.25 -36.53 -24.46
CA GLY A 260 1.29 -35.94 -23.54
C GLY A 260 0.23 -35.12 -24.28
N ARG A 261 -0.87 -35.76 -24.68
CA ARG A 261 -2.10 -35.14 -25.22
C ARG A 261 -2.46 -33.83 -24.48
N PHE A 262 -2.83 -32.77 -25.22
CA PHE A 262 -3.34 -31.54 -24.60
C PHE A 262 -4.52 -31.87 -23.67
N VAL A 263 -4.56 -31.19 -22.51
CA VAL A 263 -5.67 -31.31 -21.58
C VAL A 263 -6.86 -30.57 -22.19
N SER A 264 -7.98 -31.26 -22.40
CA SER A 264 -9.16 -30.67 -23.03
C SER A 264 -9.88 -29.73 -22.07
N GLU A 265 -10.75 -28.86 -22.60
CA GLU A 265 -11.55 -27.97 -21.76
C GLU A 265 -12.45 -28.78 -20.82
N GLU A 266 -12.95 -29.95 -21.26
CA GLU A 266 -13.74 -30.85 -20.41
C GLU A 266 -12.91 -31.37 -19.22
N GLU A 267 -11.65 -31.76 -19.44
CA GLU A 267 -10.76 -32.20 -18.37
C GLU A 267 -10.48 -31.07 -17.36
N ILE A 268 -10.30 -29.84 -17.84
CA ILE A 268 -10.12 -28.66 -16.98
C ILE A 268 -11.38 -28.40 -16.14
N GLN A 269 -12.56 -28.47 -16.73
CA GLN A 269 -13.83 -28.26 -16.01
C GLN A 269 -14.09 -29.38 -15.00
N MET A 270 -13.83 -30.63 -15.38
CA MET A 270 -13.92 -31.77 -14.47
C MET A 270 -13.00 -31.60 -13.27
N ALA A 271 -11.73 -31.25 -13.50
CA ALA A 271 -10.78 -31.00 -12.42
C ALA A 271 -11.20 -29.82 -11.53
N LYS A 272 -11.68 -28.71 -12.09
CA LYS A 272 -12.21 -27.57 -11.30
C LYS A 272 -13.41 -27.95 -10.42
N SER A 273 -14.22 -28.92 -10.86
CA SER A 273 -15.38 -29.40 -10.11
C SER A 273 -15.03 -30.33 -8.95
N TYR A 274 -13.78 -30.84 -8.89
CA TYR A 274 -13.34 -31.74 -7.83
C TYR A 274 -13.42 -31.04 -6.46
N PRO A 275 -14.18 -31.57 -5.47
CA PRO A 275 -14.41 -30.85 -4.22
C PRO A 275 -13.14 -30.72 -3.38
N ILE A 276 -12.76 -29.49 -2.99
CA ILE A 276 -11.64 -29.25 -2.08
C ILE A 276 -11.80 -30.03 -0.76
N SER A 277 -13.04 -30.25 -0.32
CA SER A 277 -13.34 -31.04 0.88
C SER A 277 -12.92 -32.50 0.79
N ARG A 278 -12.73 -33.06 -0.41
CA ARG A 278 -12.16 -34.40 -0.59
C ARG A 278 -10.65 -34.45 -0.34
N ILE A 279 -9.98 -33.29 -0.45
CA ILE A 279 -8.54 -33.15 -0.24
C ILE A 279 -8.25 -32.75 1.21
N LEU A 280 -8.93 -31.70 1.69
CA LEU A 280 -8.65 -31.08 3.00
C LEU A 280 -9.66 -31.45 4.10
N GLY A 281 -10.68 -32.24 3.77
CA GLY A 281 -11.78 -32.59 4.67
C GLY A 281 -12.95 -31.61 4.65
N SER A 282 -14.07 -32.00 5.26
CA SER A 282 -15.35 -31.28 5.17
C SER A 282 -15.49 -30.06 6.09
N LYS A 283 -14.46 -29.74 6.88
CA LYS A 283 -14.51 -28.58 7.78
C LYS A 283 -14.32 -27.30 6.99
N LYS A 284 -15.09 -26.25 7.31
CA LYS A 284 -14.97 -24.93 6.69
C LYS A 284 -13.67 -24.20 7.03
N LEU A 285 -12.95 -24.65 8.06
CA LEU A 285 -11.69 -24.09 8.53
C LEU A 285 -10.76 -25.23 8.96
N VAL A 286 -9.55 -25.28 8.41
CA VAL A 286 -8.54 -26.33 8.59
C VAL A 286 -7.14 -25.72 8.70
N PHE A 287 -6.18 -26.52 9.18
CA PHE A 287 -4.76 -26.16 9.13
C PHE A 287 -4.29 -26.08 7.68
N CYS A 288 -3.41 -25.13 7.39
CA CYS A 288 -2.93 -24.92 6.04
C CYS A 288 -1.87 -25.98 5.69
N PRO A 289 -1.99 -26.71 4.57
CA PRO A 289 -0.96 -27.65 4.15
C PRO A 289 0.27 -26.96 3.54
N LEU A 290 0.22 -25.63 3.34
CA LEU A 290 1.24 -24.87 2.62
C LEU A 290 2.20 -24.09 3.53
N HIS A 291 1.91 -24.03 4.83
CA HIS A 291 2.78 -23.44 5.85
C HIS A 291 2.41 -24.00 7.22
N ASN A 292 3.31 -23.86 8.19
CA ASN A 292 3.07 -24.35 9.53
C ASN A 292 2.25 -23.33 10.34
N ASP A 293 1.03 -23.69 10.75
CA ASP A 293 0.15 -22.86 11.59
C ASP A 293 -0.19 -23.53 12.92
N ASN A 294 -0.17 -22.74 14.01
CA ASN A 294 -0.58 -23.22 15.34
C ASN A 294 -2.10 -23.18 15.55
N VAL A 295 -2.84 -22.56 14.63
CA VAL A 295 -4.31 -22.47 14.61
C VAL A 295 -4.82 -22.66 13.18
N PRO A 296 -5.99 -23.30 12.96
CA PRO A 296 -6.56 -23.46 11.63
C PRO A 296 -6.72 -22.12 10.89
N SER A 297 -5.98 -21.94 9.78
CA SER A 297 -5.94 -20.68 9.05
C SER A 297 -6.54 -20.75 7.63
N LEU A 298 -6.80 -21.95 7.09
CA LEU A 298 -7.33 -22.15 5.74
C LEU A 298 -8.84 -22.35 5.77
N SER A 299 -9.57 -21.43 5.15
CA SER A 299 -11.03 -21.51 4.99
C SER A 299 -11.42 -22.06 3.62
N ILE A 300 -12.43 -22.94 3.62
CA ILE A 300 -12.99 -23.57 2.42
C ILE A 300 -14.40 -23.04 2.19
N ASN A 301 -14.64 -22.47 1.01
CA ASN A 301 -15.97 -22.15 0.52
C ASN A 301 -16.49 -23.30 -0.34
N HIS A 302 -17.28 -24.19 0.27
CA HIS A 302 -17.83 -25.37 -0.43
C HIS A 302 -18.76 -25.01 -1.59
N GLN A 303 -19.51 -23.90 -1.50
CA GLN A 303 -20.44 -23.50 -2.57
C GLN A 303 -19.69 -23.04 -3.83
N LYS A 304 -18.57 -22.33 -3.64
CA LYS A 304 -17.76 -21.82 -4.76
C LYS A 304 -16.62 -22.76 -5.15
N ASN A 305 -16.39 -23.83 -4.37
CA ASN A 305 -15.21 -24.70 -4.45
C ASN A 305 -13.88 -23.90 -4.48
N LEU A 306 -13.79 -22.91 -3.58
CA LEU A 306 -12.61 -22.05 -3.41
C LEU A 306 -12.03 -22.21 -2.01
N TRP A 307 -10.74 -21.94 -1.88
CA TRP A 307 -10.06 -21.89 -0.60
C TRP A 307 -9.32 -20.56 -0.44
N ARG A 308 -9.10 -20.15 0.81
CA ARG A 308 -8.23 -19.03 1.17
C ARG A 308 -7.58 -19.31 2.51
N CYS A 309 -6.27 -19.16 2.57
CA CYS A 309 -5.52 -19.17 3.81
C CYS A 309 -5.29 -17.75 4.32
N PHE A 310 -5.72 -17.49 5.55
CA PHE A 310 -5.52 -16.20 6.21
C PHE A 310 -4.14 -16.08 6.87
N GLY A 311 -3.40 -17.18 7.03
CA GLY A 311 -2.02 -17.21 7.54
C GLY A 311 -0.98 -16.82 6.48
N CYS A 312 -0.95 -17.54 5.35
CA CYS A 312 0.01 -17.28 4.27
C CYS A 312 -0.53 -16.37 3.15
N GLY A 313 -1.81 -16.00 3.17
CA GLY A 313 -2.44 -15.12 2.18
C GLY A 313 -2.75 -15.75 0.83
N LYS A 314 -2.40 -17.02 0.60
CA LYS A 314 -2.71 -17.74 -0.65
C LYS A 314 -4.19 -18.10 -0.76
N ASP A 315 -4.71 -18.13 -1.98
CA ASP A 315 -6.06 -18.56 -2.31
C ASP A 315 -6.14 -19.18 -3.70
N GLY A 316 -7.28 -19.78 -4.03
CA GLY A 316 -7.54 -20.26 -5.37
C GLY A 316 -8.64 -21.30 -5.47
N ASN A 317 -8.67 -21.97 -6.62
CA ASN A 317 -9.48 -23.17 -6.85
C ASN A 317 -8.71 -24.45 -6.48
N VAL A 318 -9.38 -25.59 -6.63
CA VAL A 318 -8.81 -26.91 -6.33
C VAL A 318 -7.57 -27.26 -7.16
N ILE A 319 -7.46 -26.80 -8.41
CA ILE A 319 -6.27 -27.04 -9.24
C ILE A 319 -5.08 -26.30 -8.65
N GLN A 320 -5.26 -25.02 -8.30
CA GLN A 320 -4.21 -24.22 -7.66
C GLN A 320 -3.80 -24.81 -6.30
N LEU A 321 -4.75 -25.34 -5.52
CA LEU A 321 -4.43 -26.02 -4.26
C LEU A 321 -3.48 -27.21 -4.48
N VAL A 322 -3.80 -28.09 -5.42
CA VAL A 322 -2.97 -29.27 -5.71
C VAL A 322 -1.61 -28.87 -6.28
N MET A 323 -1.56 -27.86 -7.15
CA MET A 323 -0.30 -27.33 -7.68
C MET A 323 0.64 -26.87 -6.56
N GLU A 324 0.10 -26.15 -5.57
CA GLU A 324 0.86 -25.66 -4.43
C GLU A 324 1.26 -26.77 -3.45
N MET A 325 0.36 -27.73 -3.19
CA MET A 325 0.62 -28.84 -2.26
C MET A 325 1.66 -29.83 -2.81
N GLU A 326 1.57 -30.18 -4.09
CA GLU A 326 2.37 -31.24 -4.71
C GLU A 326 3.57 -30.69 -5.50
N GLY A 327 3.67 -29.37 -5.67
CA GLY A 327 4.73 -28.73 -6.47
C GLY A 327 4.66 -29.08 -7.96
N ILE A 328 3.49 -29.48 -8.47
CA ILE A 328 3.29 -29.92 -9.85
C ILE A 328 2.72 -28.82 -10.75
N ASN A 329 2.97 -28.94 -12.06
CA ASN A 329 2.43 -27.99 -13.04
C ASN A 329 0.93 -28.21 -13.32
N PHE A 330 0.30 -27.23 -13.96
CA PHE A 330 -1.14 -27.21 -14.27
C PHE A 330 -1.65 -28.48 -14.97
N LYS A 331 -0.95 -28.97 -16.02
CA LYS A 331 -1.40 -30.14 -16.79
C LYS A 331 -1.38 -31.40 -15.92
N THR A 332 -0.34 -31.56 -15.11
CA THR A 332 -0.23 -32.67 -14.17
C THR A 332 -1.30 -32.58 -13.08
N ALA A 333 -1.56 -31.38 -12.55
CA ALA A 333 -2.60 -31.17 -11.53
C ALA A 333 -4.02 -31.50 -12.06
N VAL A 334 -4.35 -31.08 -13.29
CA VAL A 334 -5.64 -31.42 -13.90
C VAL A 334 -5.79 -32.93 -14.05
N ARG A 335 -4.78 -33.62 -14.59
CA ARG A 335 -4.84 -35.08 -14.73
C ARG A 335 -4.88 -35.80 -13.39
N TRP A 336 -4.15 -35.32 -12.39
CA TRP A 336 -4.20 -35.86 -11.04
C TRP A 336 -5.63 -35.77 -10.50
N LEU A 337 -6.28 -34.61 -10.62
CA LEU A 337 -7.67 -34.42 -10.18
C LEU A 337 -8.66 -35.25 -10.98
N CYS A 338 -8.49 -35.38 -12.30
CA CYS A 338 -9.33 -36.24 -13.14
C CYS A 338 -9.17 -37.74 -12.85
N SER A 339 -8.05 -38.15 -12.22
CA SER A 339 -7.77 -39.55 -11.85
C SER A 339 -8.29 -39.95 -10.47
N LYS A 340 -8.81 -38.99 -9.69
CA LYS A 340 -9.37 -39.18 -8.34
C LYS A 340 -10.88 -39.26 -8.39
#